data_AF-A0A8C4RTJ5-F1
#
_entry.id   AF-A0A8C4RTJ5-F1
#
_cell.length_a   1.000
_cell.length_b   1.000
_cell.length_c   1.000
_cell.angle_alpha   90.00
_cell.angle_beta   90.00
_cell.angle_gamma   90.00
#
_symmetry.space_group_name_H-M   'P 1'
#
loop_
_entity.id
_entity.type
_entity.pdbx_description
1 polymer ?
#
loop_
_entity_poly.entity_id
_entity_poly.type
_entity_poly.pdbx_seq_one_letter_code
_entity_poly.pdbx_strand_id
1 'polypeptide(L)'
;MSPAGETGNRGSDESFWEPGNYKSTVKRTDDGYRLCNELVACFQERARIEKKYAQQLSEWSNKWRTAIGKGEQYTYVVMFREGLSPLWPYVMFNRSESSAFFIIFHFLSGPQYGTLEKAWHAFMNAADHLSDIHMELKNHLLLEDAEKVRNWQKETYHKQLIGGFRETKEFEDGFRKAQKPWIRRLKEVELSKKSYHQSCKEEHSSTTREAHARSDPSISQEQVCKLQDRAGKCKEESEKNKERYVKSLDELNRYNPRYIEDMEQVFENAQEAEKRRLRFFKEVFLDIHSHLDLSSKDNFRVVFRDLYQSILTASDQEDLKWWRNTHGPGMNMNWPQFEEWSLEASQMISRKERNSRAEDVVTLTNIVSAAETPPTFNRSVREYSSDWSDEESPKKYINTNGLHGEEDKKDEEKEEVGQSVKALYDYTGQEADELSFKAGEELMKIGEEDEQGWCKGRLMSGQVGLYPANYVEVIVS
;
A
#
# COMPACT_ATOMS: atom_id res chain seq x y z
N MET A 1 29.66 16.05 4.16
CA MET A 1 28.69 15.12 4.78
C MET A 1 29.43 13.81 5.01
N SER A 2 29.44 13.27 6.23
CA SER A 2 30.08 11.99 6.53
C SER A 2 29.13 10.84 6.16
N PRO A 3 29.62 9.70 5.64
CA PRO A 3 28.80 8.50 5.53
C PRO A 3 28.51 7.97 6.93
N ALA A 4 27.23 7.85 7.28
CA ALA A 4 26.79 7.21 8.51
C ALA A 4 26.45 5.74 8.25
N GLY A 5 26.61 4.88 9.27
CA GLY A 5 26.07 3.52 9.24
C GLY A 5 27.05 2.41 8.83
N GLU A 6 28.26 2.36 9.40
CA GLU A 6 28.91 1.06 9.57
C GLU A 6 28.05 0.20 10.50
N THR A 7 27.19 -0.65 9.93
CA THR A 7 26.48 -1.70 10.68
C THR A 7 27.46 -2.82 11.02
N GLY A 8 28.42 -2.51 11.88
CA GLY A 8 29.46 -3.41 12.35
C GLY A 8 28.86 -4.56 13.16
N ASN A 9 28.47 -5.63 12.46
CA ASN A 9 28.18 -6.91 13.09
C ASN A 9 29.48 -7.39 13.76
N ARG A 10 29.57 -7.19 15.08
CA ARG A 10 30.71 -7.64 15.87
C ARG A 10 30.74 -9.16 15.81
N GLY A 11 31.63 -9.70 14.98
CA GLY A 11 32.03 -11.09 15.12
C GLY A 11 32.51 -11.30 16.56
N SER A 12 32.20 -12.46 17.13
CA SER A 12 32.80 -12.91 18.38
C SER A 12 34.33 -12.83 18.24
N ASP A 13 35.03 -12.29 19.25
CA ASP A 13 36.50 -12.24 19.31
C ASP A 13 37.16 -13.65 19.38
N GLU A 14 36.35 -14.70 19.37
CA GLU A 14 36.71 -16.12 19.41
C GLU A 14 37.11 -16.64 18.01
N SER A 15 38.28 -17.29 17.91
CA SER A 15 38.83 -17.71 16.62
C SER A 15 38.11 -18.92 16.04
N PHE A 16 37.86 -18.95 14.72
CA PHE A 16 37.29 -20.11 14.01
C PHE A 16 38.07 -21.42 14.27
N TRP A 17 39.39 -21.31 14.47
CA TRP A 17 40.28 -22.45 14.68
C TRP A 17 40.15 -23.13 16.05
N GLU A 18 39.43 -22.52 16.99
CA GLU A 18 39.25 -23.07 18.34
C GLU A 18 38.16 -24.16 18.40
N PRO A 19 38.18 -25.02 19.45
CA PRO A 19 37.24 -26.13 19.60
C PRO A 19 35.74 -25.74 19.57
N GLY A 20 35.09 -25.99 18.43
CA GLY A 20 33.65 -25.77 18.23
C GLY A 20 33.22 -24.44 17.61
N ASN A 21 34.14 -23.54 17.26
CA ASN A 21 33.78 -22.19 16.79
C ASN A 21 33.29 -22.14 15.33
N TYR A 22 33.49 -23.24 14.59
CA TYR A 22 32.86 -23.50 13.28
C TYR A 22 31.32 -23.49 13.30
N LYS A 23 30.68 -23.54 14.48
CA LYS A 23 29.21 -23.45 14.63
C LYS A 23 28.60 -22.21 13.99
N SER A 24 29.35 -21.10 13.90
CA SER A 24 28.93 -19.89 13.17
C SER A 24 28.66 -20.20 11.70
N THR A 25 29.58 -20.89 11.03
CA THR A 25 29.45 -21.37 9.64
C THR A 25 28.31 -22.38 9.48
N VAL A 26 28.13 -23.31 10.43
CA VAL A 26 27.03 -24.30 10.42
C VAL A 26 25.66 -23.61 10.57
N LYS A 27 25.52 -22.71 11.55
CA LYS A 27 24.28 -21.96 11.81
C LYS A 27 23.84 -21.13 10.59
N ARG A 28 24.78 -20.62 9.80
CA ARG A 28 24.49 -19.89 8.55
C ARG A 28 23.61 -20.69 7.59
N THR A 29 23.67 -22.03 7.61
CA THR A 29 22.79 -22.91 6.83
C THR A 29 21.33 -22.80 7.29
N ASP A 30 21.07 -22.86 8.60
CA ASP A 30 19.72 -22.70 9.18
C ASP A 30 19.20 -21.26 9.01
N ASP A 31 20.06 -20.26 9.21
CA ASP A 31 19.75 -18.85 8.95
C ASP A 31 19.37 -18.62 7.48
N GLY A 32 20.02 -19.33 6.55
CA GLY A 32 19.69 -19.29 5.12
C GLY A 32 18.28 -19.81 4.81
N TYR A 33 17.84 -20.91 5.45
CA TYR A 33 16.46 -21.40 5.33
C TYR A 33 15.45 -20.35 5.85
N ARG A 34 15.75 -19.75 7.01
CA ARG A 34 14.90 -18.69 7.60
C ARG A 34 14.79 -17.48 6.66
N LEU A 35 15.90 -17.01 6.10
CA LEU A 35 15.93 -15.85 5.20
C LEU A 35 15.05 -16.01 3.95
N CYS A 36 14.82 -17.25 3.48
CA CYS A 36 13.83 -17.51 2.42
C CYS A 36 12.39 -17.24 2.89
N ASN A 37 12.05 -17.51 4.15
CA ASN A 37 10.74 -17.18 4.72
C ASN A 37 10.59 -15.67 4.90
N GLU A 38 11.61 -14.99 5.42
CA GLU A 38 11.60 -13.52 5.59
C GLU A 38 11.43 -12.81 4.23
N LEU A 39 12.14 -13.29 3.20
CA LEU A 39 12.03 -12.78 1.82
C LEU A 39 10.61 -12.93 1.27
N VAL A 40 10.00 -14.11 1.44
CA VAL A 40 8.61 -14.38 1.04
C VAL A 40 7.60 -13.55 1.83
N ALA A 41 7.82 -13.34 3.13
CA ALA A 41 6.94 -12.51 3.97
C ALA A 41 6.98 -11.03 3.54
N CYS A 42 8.18 -10.47 3.35
CA CYS A 42 8.40 -9.10 2.90
C CYS A 42 7.66 -8.79 1.59
N PHE A 43 7.80 -9.63 0.56
CA PHE A 43 7.11 -9.40 -0.71
C PHE A 43 5.63 -9.82 -0.72
N GLN A 44 5.19 -10.68 0.22
CA GLN A 44 3.76 -10.83 0.51
C GLN A 44 3.15 -9.56 1.10
N GLU A 45 3.87 -8.84 1.98
CA GLU A 45 3.41 -7.56 2.53
C GLU A 45 3.36 -6.48 1.46
N ARG A 46 4.40 -6.38 0.61
CA ARG A 46 4.35 -5.53 -0.59
C ARG A 46 3.12 -5.85 -1.46
N ALA A 47 2.87 -7.12 -1.77
CA ALA A 47 1.72 -7.52 -2.57
C ALA A 47 0.34 -7.19 -1.93
N ARG A 48 0.25 -7.04 -0.60
CA ARG A 48 -0.97 -6.56 0.08
C ARG A 48 -1.21 -5.06 -0.14
N ILE A 49 -0.14 -4.25 -0.19
CA ILE A 49 -0.21 -2.81 -0.50
C ILE A 49 -0.74 -2.61 -1.93
N GLU A 50 -0.14 -3.34 -2.88
CA GLU A 50 -0.52 -3.31 -4.30
C GLU A 50 -2.00 -3.70 -4.51
N LYS A 51 -2.46 -4.74 -3.80
CA LYS A 51 -3.87 -5.13 -3.78
C LYS A 51 -4.77 -4.00 -3.26
N LYS A 52 -4.41 -3.35 -2.15
CA LYS A 52 -5.21 -2.28 -1.54
C LYS A 52 -5.38 -1.10 -2.50
N TYR A 53 -4.30 -0.68 -3.16
CA TYR A 53 -4.34 0.42 -4.12
C TYR A 53 -5.23 0.10 -5.33
N ALA A 54 -5.11 -1.10 -5.90
CA ALA A 54 -5.98 -1.53 -7.00
C ALA A 54 -7.47 -1.58 -6.60
N GLN A 55 -7.78 -2.12 -5.43
CA GLN A 55 -9.16 -2.12 -4.91
C GLN A 55 -9.73 -0.71 -4.78
N GLN A 56 -8.97 0.24 -4.21
CA GLN A 56 -9.40 1.63 -4.06
C GLN A 56 -9.62 2.33 -5.42
N LEU A 57 -8.79 2.05 -6.44
CA LEU A 57 -9.00 2.55 -7.80
C LEU A 57 -10.31 2.04 -8.42
N SER A 58 -10.60 0.74 -8.30
CA SER A 58 -11.83 0.15 -8.85
C SER A 58 -13.09 0.58 -8.07
N GLU A 59 -13.00 0.72 -6.74
CA GLU A 59 -14.08 1.26 -5.91
C GLU A 59 -14.40 2.72 -6.27
N TRP A 60 -13.38 3.56 -6.46
CA TRP A 60 -13.52 4.93 -6.95
C TRP A 60 -14.14 4.98 -8.34
N SER A 61 -13.64 4.16 -9.27
CA SER A 61 -14.14 4.04 -10.65
C SER A 61 -15.63 3.69 -10.68
N ASN A 62 -16.03 2.63 -9.98
CA ASN A 62 -17.43 2.19 -9.93
C ASN A 62 -18.36 3.22 -9.27
N LYS A 63 -17.90 3.90 -8.20
CA LYS A 63 -18.63 5.01 -7.57
C LYS A 63 -18.92 6.13 -8.56
N TRP A 64 -17.90 6.66 -9.22
CA TRP A 64 -18.07 7.83 -10.10
C TRP A 64 -18.71 7.49 -11.44
N ARG A 65 -18.46 6.30 -12.02
CA ARG A 65 -19.19 5.81 -13.19
C ARG A 65 -20.69 5.73 -12.91
N THR A 66 -21.09 5.31 -11.71
CA THR A 66 -22.50 5.30 -11.28
C THR A 66 -23.07 6.69 -11.03
N ALA A 67 -22.26 7.62 -10.51
CA ALA A 67 -22.68 9.00 -10.22
C ALA A 67 -22.86 9.86 -11.47
N ILE A 68 -22.00 9.69 -12.49
CA ILE A 68 -22.14 10.39 -13.78
C ILE A 68 -23.38 9.90 -14.53
N GLY A 69 -23.64 8.58 -14.54
CA GLY A 69 -24.76 8.00 -15.29
C GLY A 69 -26.15 8.22 -14.69
N LYS A 70 -26.27 8.66 -13.43
CA LYS A 70 -27.56 8.84 -12.72
C LYS A 70 -27.83 10.31 -12.42
N GLY A 71 -28.98 10.81 -12.86
CA GLY A 71 -29.50 12.10 -12.41
C GLY A 71 -30.05 12.00 -10.98
N GLU A 72 -30.21 13.15 -10.34
CA GLU A 72 -30.92 13.23 -9.06
C GLU A 72 -32.41 12.83 -9.23
N GLN A 73 -33.00 12.22 -8.21
CA GLN A 73 -34.39 11.76 -8.27
C GLN A 73 -35.39 12.90 -8.05
N TYR A 74 -35.74 13.60 -9.12
CA TYR A 74 -36.80 14.61 -9.11
C TYR A 74 -38.20 13.94 -9.10
N THR A 75 -38.80 13.87 -7.91
CA THR A 75 -40.20 13.40 -7.75
C THR A 75 -41.17 14.54 -8.05
N TYR A 76 -41.71 14.58 -9.27
CA TYR A 76 -42.73 15.55 -9.66
C TYR A 76 -44.13 15.09 -9.26
N VAL A 77 -44.80 15.87 -8.40
CA VAL A 77 -46.20 15.69 -8.04
C VAL A 77 -47.07 16.59 -8.93
N VAL A 78 -47.66 16.03 -9.98
CA VAL A 78 -48.50 16.78 -10.93
C VAL A 78 -49.92 16.90 -10.39
N MET A 79 -50.23 18.06 -9.80
CA MET A 79 -51.56 18.40 -9.29
C MET A 79 -52.48 18.87 -10.44
N PHE A 80 -53.24 17.95 -11.03
CA PHE A 80 -54.39 18.33 -11.88
C PHE A 80 -55.55 18.82 -11.00
N ARG A 81 -56.10 19.99 -11.35
CA ARG A 81 -57.37 20.50 -10.82
C ARG A 81 -58.32 20.71 -11.99
N GLU A 82 -59.50 20.09 -11.95
CA GLU A 82 -60.47 20.24 -13.04
C GLU A 82 -60.96 21.68 -13.18
N GLY A 83 -61.20 22.13 -14.41
CA GLY A 83 -62.05 23.29 -14.69
C GLY A 83 -61.38 24.64 -15.02
N LEU A 84 -60.06 24.72 -15.20
CA LEU A 84 -59.39 25.96 -15.67
C LEU A 84 -58.44 25.74 -16.85
N SER A 85 -58.41 26.74 -17.75
CA SER A 85 -57.59 26.74 -18.97
C SER A 85 -56.10 27.05 -18.70
N PRO A 86 -55.16 26.56 -19.54
CA PRO A 86 -53.73 26.57 -19.21
C PRO A 86 -53.06 27.93 -19.44
N LEU A 87 -52.82 28.68 -18.35
CA LEU A 87 -51.97 29.87 -18.34
C LEU A 87 -50.95 29.85 -17.18
N TRP A 88 -49.83 29.17 -17.43
CA TRP A 88 -48.58 29.16 -16.64
C TRP A 88 -48.63 28.59 -15.20
N PRO A 89 -47.52 28.00 -14.71
CA PRO A 89 -47.48 27.36 -13.40
C PRO A 89 -47.30 28.39 -12.27
N TYR A 90 -48.39 28.72 -11.57
CA TYR A 90 -48.31 29.45 -10.29
C TYR A 90 -48.20 28.45 -9.13
N VAL A 91 -47.15 28.59 -8.31
CA VAL A 91 -47.02 27.84 -7.05
C VAL A 91 -47.98 28.43 -6.02
N MET A 92 -49.06 27.72 -5.72
CA MET A 92 -50.05 28.13 -4.71
C MET A 92 -50.03 27.16 -3.52
N PHE A 93 -49.81 27.72 -2.33
CA PHE A 93 -49.63 26.94 -1.11
C PHE A 93 -50.96 26.74 -0.37
N ASN A 94 -51.40 25.47 -0.33
CA ASN A 94 -52.24 24.88 0.72
C ASN A 94 -53.68 25.43 0.93
N ARG A 95 -54.70 24.64 0.60
CA ARG A 95 -55.60 24.04 1.61
C ARG A 95 -56.43 22.86 1.07
N SER A 96 -56.72 21.93 1.97
CA SER A 96 -57.63 20.76 1.89
C SER A 96 -58.60 20.65 0.71
N GLU A 97 -58.43 19.60 -0.11
CA GLU A 97 -59.48 18.63 -0.46
C GLU A 97 -58.85 17.36 -1.08
N SER A 98 -59.61 16.27 -1.23
CA SER A 98 -59.09 14.93 -1.54
C SER A 98 -58.76 14.71 -3.03
N SER A 99 -57.67 15.31 -3.52
CA SER A 99 -57.11 15.02 -4.83
C SER A 99 -56.41 13.66 -4.89
N ALA A 100 -56.56 12.93 -5.99
CA ALA A 100 -55.79 11.72 -6.26
C ALA A 100 -54.37 12.07 -6.76
N PHE A 101 -53.34 11.61 -6.06
CA PHE A 101 -51.94 11.87 -6.39
C PHE A 101 -51.37 10.78 -7.31
N PHE A 102 -50.98 11.14 -8.53
CA PHE A 102 -50.13 10.29 -9.38
C PHE A 102 -48.66 10.67 -9.18
N ILE A 103 -47.88 9.77 -8.58
CA ILE A 103 -46.43 9.91 -8.45
C ILE A 103 -45.78 9.27 -9.69
N ILE A 104 -45.15 10.08 -10.53
CA ILE A 104 -44.42 9.61 -11.71
C ILE A 104 -42.92 9.62 -11.40
N PHE A 105 -42.34 8.42 -11.24
CA PHE A 105 -40.89 8.25 -11.10
C PHE A 105 -40.20 8.33 -12.47
N HIS A 106 -39.74 9.52 -12.85
CA HIS A 106 -38.81 9.66 -13.96
C HIS A 106 -37.38 9.38 -13.49
N PHE A 107 -36.84 8.23 -13.89
CA PHE A 107 -35.40 7.99 -13.86
C PHE A 107 -34.73 8.82 -14.96
N LEU A 108 -34.11 9.93 -14.58
CA LEU A 108 -33.26 10.72 -15.45
C LEU A 108 -31.82 10.16 -15.40
N SER A 109 -31.17 10.10 -16.56
CA SER A 109 -29.71 9.99 -16.63
C SER A 109 -29.05 11.23 -16.01
N GLY A 110 -27.73 11.20 -15.81
CA GLY A 110 -26.99 12.37 -15.32
C GLY A 110 -27.20 13.61 -16.20
N PRO A 111 -26.98 14.82 -15.64
CA PRO A 111 -27.10 16.07 -16.39
C PRO A 111 -25.97 16.26 -17.43
N GLN A 112 -24.88 15.50 -17.32
CA GLN A 112 -23.82 15.45 -18.32
C GLN A 112 -24.13 14.40 -19.38
N TYR A 113 -23.88 14.75 -20.64
CA TYR A 113 -24.15 13.92 -21.82
C TYR A 113 -23.00 14.01 -22.84
N GLY A 114 -23.06 13.20 -23.90
CA GLY A 114 -22.36 13.46 -25.15
C GLY A 114 -20.92 12.97 -25.23
N THR A 115 -20.05 13.76 -25.87
CA THR A 115 -18.61 13.49 -26.00
C THR A 115 -17.87 13.87 -24.72
N LEU A 116 -18.29 14.91 -24.01
CA LEU A 116 -17.71 15.29 -22.71
C LEU A 116 -18.02 14.25 -21.61
N GLU A 117 -19.19 13.61 -21.63
CA GLU A 117 -19.50 12.45 -20.76
C GLU A 117 -18.52 11.29 -20.97
N LYS A 118 -18.21 10.96 -22.24
CA LYS A 118 -17.24 9.91 -22.59
C LYS A 118 -15.83 10.26 -22.13
N ALA A 119 -15.42 11.53 -22.31
CA ALA A 119 -14.13 12.03 -21.84
C ALA A 119 -14.01 11.95 -20.31
N TRP A 120 -15.09 12.21 -19.56
CA TRP A 120 -15.11 12.02 -18.11
C TRP A 120 -15.04 10.53 -17.72
N HIS A 121 -15.82 9.67 -18.37
CA HIS A 121 -15.77 8.22 -18.15
C HIS A 121 -14.41 7.58 -18.49
N ALA A 122 -13.60 8.19 -19.36
CA ALA A 122 -12.25 7.72 -19.65
C ALA A 122 -11.35 7.71 -18.41
N PHE A 123 -11.55 8.60 -17.43
CA PHE A 123 -10.81 8.59 -16.17
C PHE A 123 -11.12 7.33 -15.34
N MET A 124 -12.38 6.88 -15.30
CA MET A 124 -12.76 5.62 -14.64
C MET A 124 -12.19 4.41 -15.37
N ASN A 125 -12.21 4.41 -16.71
CA ASN A 125 -11.61 3.34 -17.52
C ASN A 125 -10.09 3.25 -17.31
N ALA A 126 -9.41 4.40 -17.17
CA ALA A 126 -7.98 4.45 -16.84
C ALA A 126 -7.68 3.94 -15.42
N ALA A 127 -8.54 4.25 -14.44
CA ALA A 127 -8.42 3.74 -13.08
C ALA A 127 -8.65 2.22 -12.99
N ASP A 128 -9.61 1.66 -13.73
CA ASP A 128 -9.83 0.21 -13.80
C ASP A 128 -8.62 -0.51 -14.43
N HIS A 129 -8.12 -0.03 -15.58
CA HIS A 129 -6.95 -0.64 -16.24
C HIS A 129 -5.68 -0.52 -15.37
N LEU A 130 -5.51 0.58 -14.62
CA LEU A 130 -4.42 0.71 -13.65
C LEU A 130 -4.61 -0.25 -12.46
N SER A 131 -5.83 -0.44 -11.97
CA SER A 131 -6.17 -1.47 -10.97
C SER A 131 -5.75 -2.86 -11.44
N ASP A 132 -6.09 -3.24 -12.68
CA ASP A 132 -5.74 -4.54 -13.25
C ASP A 132 -4.22 -4.75 -13.32
N ILE A 133 -3.46 -3.72 -13.73
CA ILE A 133 -1.98 -3.77 -13.76
C ILE A 133 -1.38 -3.97 -12.36
N HIS A 134 -1.91 -3.29 -11.33
CA HIS A 134 -1.46 -3.48 -9.95
C HIS A 134 -1.88 -4.84 -9.37
N MET A 135 -3.05 -5.38 -9.76
CA MET A 135 -3.47 -6.75 -9.43
C MET A 135 -2.61 -7.81 -10.12
N GLU A 136 -2.18 -7.58 -11.35
CA GLU A 136 -1.26 -8.43 -12.10
C GLU A 136 0.14 -8.44 -11.46
N LEU A 137 0.70 -7.28 -11.14
CA LEU A 137 1.96 -7.14 -10.38
C LEU A 137 1.85 -7.89 -9.02
N LYS A 138 0.75 -7.71 -8.30
CA LYS A 138 0.42 -8.43 -7.06
C LYS A 138 0.31 -9.95 -7.26
N ASN A 139 -0.01 -10.45 -8.46
CA ASN A 139 -0.03 -11.87 -8.76
C ASN A 139 1.38 -12.43 -8.96
N HIS A 140 2.22 -11.78 -9.77
CA HIS A 140 3.63 -12.17 -9.98
C HIS A 140 4.36 -12.34 -8.62
N LEU A 141 4.26 -11.34 -7.74
CA LEU A 141 4.89 -11.38 -6.40
C LEU A 141 4.47 -12.58 -5.54
N LEU A 142 3.22 -13.06 -5.67
CA LEU A 142 2.66 -14.12 -4.81
C LEU A 142 2.72 -15.53 -5.40
N LEU A 143 2.61 -15.63 -6.73
CA LEU A 143 2.40 -16.88 -7.46
C LEU A 143 3.65 -17.31 -8.25
N GLU A 144 4.55 -16.37 -8.56
CA GLU A 144 5.78 -16.62 -9.30
C GLU A 144 7.00 -16.41 -8.40
N ASP A 145 7.26 -15.18 -7.93
CA ASP A 145 8.44 -14.88 -7.12
C ASP A 145 8.45 -15.66 -5.80
N ALA A 146 7.34 -15.63 -5.07
CA ALA A 146 7.21 -16.35 -3.81
C ALA A 146 7.19 -17.88 -3.99
N GLU A 147 6.69 -18.41 -5.11
CA GLU A 147 6.79 -19.85 -5.41
C GLU A 147 8.20 -20.25 -5.85
N LYS A 148 8.90 -19.41 -6.62
CA LYS A 148 10.31 -19.61 -6.98
C LYS A 148 11.17 -19.76 -5.73
N VAL A 149 10.96 -18.91 -4.72
CA VAL A 149 11.63 -19.03 -3.41
C VAL A 149 11.16 -20.27 -2.62
N ARG A 150 9.85 -20.57 -2.56
CA ARG A 150 9.33 -21.77 -1.86
C ARG A 150 9.89 -23.08 -2.44
N ASN A 151 9.93 -23.20 -3.76
CA ASN A 151 10.44 -24.39 -4.43
C ASN A 151 11.96 -24.52 -4.26
N TRP A 152 12.72 -23.45 -4.49
CA TRP A 152 14.19 -23.46 -4.25
C TRP A 152 14.55 -23.79 -2.80
N GLN A 153 13.80 -23.25 -1.82
CA GLN A 153 13.99 -23.56 -0.40
C GLN A 153 13.74 -25.05 -0.12
N LYS A 154 12.67 -25.62 -0.69
CA LYS A 154 12.30 -27.04 -0.56
C LYS A 154 13.32 -27.99 -1.21
N GLU A 155 13.90 -27.59 -2.34
CA GLU A 155 14.95 -28.34 -3.05
C GLU A 155 16.34 -28.19 -2.41
N THR A 156 16.57 -27.14 -1.62
CA THR A 156 17.86 -26.90 -0.96
C THR A 156 17.91 -27.49 0.45
N TYR A 157 16.84 -27.37 1.24
CA TYR A 157 16.86 -27.63 2.69
C TYR A 157 15.98 -28.81 3.11
N HIS A 158 16.61 -29.93 3.45
CA HIS A 158 15.92 -31.21 3.65
C HIS A 158 15.73 -31.50 5.15
N LYS A 159 14.50 -31.32 5.65
CA LYS A 159 14.16 -31.56 7.07
C LYS A 159 14.36 -33.02 7.48
N GLN A 160 14.96 -33.25 8.65
CA GLN A 160 15.14 -34.60 9.22
C GLN A 160 14.05 -34.98 10.23
N LEU A 161 13.83 -36.28 10.41
CA LEU A 161 12.81 -36.85 11.33
C LEU A 161 12.98 -36.44 12.81
N ILE A 162 14.19 -36.04 13.22
CA ILE A 162 14.54 -35.67 14.61
C ILE A 162 14.80 -34.14 14.70
N GLY A 163 14.23 -33.37 13.75
CA GLY A 163 14.45 -31.93 13.64
C GLY A 163 15.76 -31.56 12.93
N GLY A 164 15.90 -30.26 12.61
CA GLY A 164 17.02 -29.74 11.83
C GLY A 164 16.99 -30.12 10.34
N PHE A 165 17.99 -29.67 9.60
CA PHE A 165 18.19 -29.97 8.18
C PHE A 165 19.37 -30.93 7.98
N ARG A 166 19.30 -31.74 6.92
CA ARG A 166 20.37 -32.64 6.51
C ARG A 166 21.67 -31.88 6.24
N GLU A 167 21.57 -30.78 5.52
CA GLU A 167 22.69 -29.97 5.09
C GLU A 167 23.45 -29.39 6.30
N THR A 168 22.73 -28.82 7.27
CA THR A 168 23.29 -28.34 8.55
C THR A 168 24.01 -29.46 9.31
N LYS A 169 23.40 -30.66 9.37
CA LYS A 169 24.00 -31.82 10.03
C LYS A 169 25.26 -32.32 9.33
N GLU A 170 25.26 -32.36 8.00
CA GLU A 170 26.42 -32.79 7.20
C GLU A 170 27.63 -31.87 7.44
N PHE A 171 27.43 -30.56 7.60
CA PHE A 171 28.49 -29.63 8.00
C PHE A 171 28.94 -29.81 9.46
N GLU A 172 28.01 -29.96 10.42
CA GLU A 172 28.34 -30.25 11.84
C GLU A 172 29.16 -31.55 11.98
N ASP A 173 28.69 -32.66 11.40
CA ASP A 173 29.40 -33.94 11.44
C ASP A 173 30.74 -33.87 10.67
N GLY A 174 30.81 -33.08 9.60
CA GLY A 174 32.02 -32.78 8.85
C GLY A 174 33.10 -32.07 9.69
N PHE A 175 32.80 -30.89 10.23
CA PHE A 175 33.74 -30.15 11.08
C PHE A 175 34.09 -30.92 12.35
N ARG A 176 33.12 -31.60 12.96
CA ARG A 176 33.34 -32.48 14.12
C ARG A 176 34.30 -33.63 13.80
N LYS A 177 34.24 -34.20 12.58
CA LYS A 177 35.18 -35.22 12.11
C LYS A 177 36.59 -34.66 11.90
N ALA A 178 36.71 -33.49 11.27
CA ALA A 178 37.98 -32.80 11.01
C ALA A 178 38.70 -32.36 12.29
N GLN A 179 37.98 -31.75 13.25
CA GLN A 179 38.57 -31.16 14.45
C GLN A 179 38.89 -32.19 15.56
N LYS A 180 38.20 -33.34 15.60
CA LYS A 180 38.34 -34.37 16.65
C LYS A 180 39.76 -34.94 16.85
N PRO A 181 40.58 -35.20 15.81
CA PRO A 181 41.96 -35.67 15.99
C PRO A 181 42.92 -34.57 16.48
N TRP A 182 42.61 -33.31 16.24
CA TRP A 182 43.37 -32.16 16.74
C TRP A 182 43.03 -31.87 18.21
N ILE A 183 41.74 -31.84 18.57
CA ILE A 183 41.27 -31.72 19.98
C ILE A 183 41.88 -32.80 20.88
N ARG A 184 42.05 -34.03 20.38
CA ARG A 184 42.73 -35.11 21.13
C ARG A 184 44.17 -34.73 21.48
N ARG A 185 44.95 -34.24 20.51
CA ARG A 185 46.34 -33.80 20.74
C ARG A 185 46.41 -32.56 21.64
N LEU A 186 45.52 -31.59 21.47
CA LEU A 186 45.43 -30.43 22.37
C LEU A 186 45.17 -30.83 23.83
N LYS A 187 44.37 -31.89 24.07
CA LYS A 187 44.16 -32.43 25.41
C LYS A 187 45.43 -33.05 26.00
N GLU A 188 46.20 -33.81 25.22
CA GLU A 188 47.51 -34.32 25.68
C GLU A 188 48.49 -33.17 26.00
N VAL A 189 48.51 -32.11 25.18
CA VAL A 189 49.29 -30.89 25.42
C VAL A 189 48.89 -30.19 26.72
N GLU A 190 47.59 -30.02 27.00
CA GLU A 190 47.15 -29.41 28.26
C GLU A 190 47.36 -30.33 29.48
N LEU A 191 47.41 -31.65 29.32
CA LEU A 191 47.71 -32.60 30.40
C LEU A 191 49.22 -32.62 30.73
N SER A 192 50.09 -32.64 29.71
CA SER A 192 51.54 -32.62 29.89
C SER A 192 52.02 -31.26 30.43
N LYS A 193 51.47 -30.15 29.94
CA LYS A 193 51.65 -28.78 30.46
C LYS A 193 51.32 -28.66 31.95
N LYS A 194 50.17 -29.19 32.38
CA LYS A 194 49.77 -29.21 33.80
C LYS A 194 50.74 -30.04 34.65
N SER A 195 51.17 -31.19 34.14
CA SER A 195 52.14 -32.07 34.80
C SER A 195 53.49 -31.34 34.98
N TYR A 196 54.00 -30.73 33.92
CA TYR A 196 55.22 -29.91 33.92
C TYR A 196 55.15 -28.76 34.93
N HIS A 197 54.10 -27.92 34.88
CA HIS A 197 53.90 -26.81 35.81
C HIS A 197 53.84 -27.26 37.28
N GLN A 198 53.20 -28.42 37.56
CA GLN A 198 53.17 -28.99 38.90
C GLN A 198 54.57 -29.45 39.35
N SER A 199 55.34 -30.15 38.50
CA SER A 199 56.71 -30.53 38.83
C SER A 199 57.64 -29.32 39.05
N CYS A 200 57.52 -28.24 38.27
CA CYS A 200 58.29 -27.02 38.53
C CYS A 200 57.93 -26.36 39.87
N LYS A 201 56.67 -26.42 40.29
CA LYS A 201 56.22 -25.92 41.60
C LYS A 201 56.79 -26.75 42.75
N GLU A 202 56.89 -28.06 42.58
CA GLU A 202 57.50 -28.98 43.56
C GLU A 202 59.04 -28.90 43.59
N GLU A 203 59.68 -28.69 42.43
CA GLU A 203 61.11 -28.38 42.29
C GLU A 203 61.46 -27.07 43.01
N HIS A 204 60.70 -26.00 42.76
CA HIS A 204 60.89 -24.71 43.43
C HIS A 204 60.70 -24.87 44.94
N SER A 205 59.59 -25.47 45.40
CA SER A 205 59.35 -25.69 46.83
C SER A 205 60.38 -26.61 47.51
N SER A 206 61.01 -27.52 46.78
CA SER A 206 62.04 -28.41 47.35
C SER A 206 63.41 -27.72 47.39
N THR A 207 63.77 -26.99 46.33
CA THR A 207 64.99 -26.16 46.25
C THR A 207 64.99 -25.06 47.31
N THR A 208 63.86 -24.36 47.53
CA THR A 208 63.75 -23.35 48.59
C THR A 208 63.95 -23.95 50.00
N ARG A 209 63.40 -25.14 50.26
CA ARG A 209 63.59 -25.84 51.56
C ARG A 209 65.03 -26.31 51.75
N GLU A 210 65.68 -26.76 50.69
CA GLU A 210 67.10 -27.15 50.69
C GLU A 210 68.01 -25.94 50.94
N ALA A 211 67.78 -24.81 50.27
CA ALA A 211 68.52 -23.58 50.49
C ALA A 211 68.37 -23.03 51.92
N HIS A 212 67.15 -23.08 52.50
CA HIS A 212 66.95 -22.74 53.91
C HIS A 212 67.69 -23.71 54.84
N ALA A 213 67.59 -25.02 54.63
CA ALA A 213 68.29 -26.00 55.46
C ALA A 213 69.82 -25.92 55.36
N ARG A 214 70.36 -25.53 54.19
CA ARG A 214 71.79 -25.26 53.97
C ARG A 214 72.29 -24.01 54.69
N SER A 215 71.40 -23.08 55.04
CA SER A 215 71.72 -21.81 55.72
C SER A 215 71.37 -21.79 57.21
N ASP A 216 70.71 -22.84 57.73
CA ASP A 216 70.40 -23.01 59.15
C ASP A 216 71.42 -23.95 59.82
N PRO A 217 72.32 -23.46 60.70
CA PRO A 217 73.33 -24.28 61.37
C PRO A 217 72.76 -25.22 62.45
N SER A 218 71.46 -25.20 62.73
CA SER A 218 70.80 -26.14 63.66
C SER A 218 70.38 -27.45 62.99
N ILE A 219 70.33 -27.51 61.65
CA ILE A 219 69.91 -28.69 60.89
C ILE A 219 71.09 -29.62 60.62
N SER A 220 70.89 -30.94 60.76
CA SER A 220 71.99 -31.89 60.62
C SER A 220 72.46 -32.03 59.17
N GLN A 221 73.75 -32.28 58.96
CA GLN A 221 74.32 -32.43 57.62
C GLN A 221 73.71 -33.62 56.84
N GLU A 222 73.21 -34.63 57.55
CA GLU A 222 72.43 -35.74 56.98
C GLU A 222 71.03 -35.27 56.49
N GLN A 223 70.37 -34.37 57.23
CA GLN A 223 69.10 -33.77 56.81
C GLN A 223 69.27 -32.84 55.61
N VAL A 224 70.34 -32.03 55.57
CA VAL A 224 70.69 -31.20 54.40
C VAL A 224 70.94 -32.09 53.17
N CYS A 225 71.69 -33.18 53.32
CA CYS A 225 71.93 -34.14 52.24
C CYS A 225 70.61 -34.75 51.70
N LYS A 226 69.71 -35.20 52.60
CA LYS A 226 68.38 -35.72 52.21
C LYS A 226 67.49 -34.70 51.49
N LEU A 227 67.62 -33.41 51.82
CA LEU A 227 66.91 -32.32 51.12
C LEU A 227 67.54 -32.02 49.75
N GLN A 228 68.86 -32.10 49.62
CA GLN A 228 69.57 -31.97 48.35
C GLN A 228 69.21 -33.12 47.39
N ASP A 229 69.19 -34.37 47.87
CA ASP A 229 68.70 -35.53 47.10
C ASP A 229 67.26 -35.36 46.63
N ARG A 230 66.39 -34.78 47.49
CA ARG A 230 65.00 -34.51 47.12
C ARG A 230 64.90 -33.43 46.05
N ALA A 231 65.62 -32.31 46.19
CA ALA A 231 65.64 -31.24 45.21
C ALA A 231 66.12 -31.75 43.83
N GLY A 232 67.18 -32.55 43.80
CA GLY A 232 67.67 -33.21 42.59
C GLY A 232 66.61 -34.07 41.89
N LYS A 233 65.90 -34.93 42.65
CA LYS A 233 64.82 -35.79 42.11
C LYS A 233 63.63 -34.98 41.60
N CYS A 234 63.25 -33.89 42.26
CA CYS A 234 62.18 -33.00 41.78
C CYS A 234 62.58 -32.31 40.46
N LYS A 235 63.85 -31.91 40.31
CA LYS A 235 64.39 -31.33 39.07
C LYS A 235 64.45 -32.34 37.92
N GLU A 236 64.82 -33.59 38.19
CA GLU A 236 64.82 -34.66 37.19
C GLU A 236 63.40 -34.93 36.65
N GLU A 237 62.39 -35.02 37.52
CA GLU A 237 60.99 -35.18 37.11
C GLU A 237 60.43 -33.92 36.41
N SER A 238 60.94 -32.73 36.76
CA SER A 238 60.60 -31.45 36.10
C SER A 238 61.06 -31.43 34.63
N GLU A 239 62.33 -31.73 34.35
CA GLU A 239 62.86 -31.84 32.98
C GLU A 239 62.21 -32.99 32.19
N LYS A 240 61.97 -34.15 32.82
CA LYS A 240 61.25 -35.28 32.21
C LYS A 240 59.81 -34.94 31.81
N ASN A 241 59.11 -34.10 32.58
CA ASN A 241 57.77 -33.62 32.21
C ASN A 241 57.81 -32.47 31.19
N LYS A 242 58.89 -31.69 31.16
CA LYS A 242 59.19 -30.72 30.10
C LYS A 242 59.40 -31.41 28.75
N GLU A 243 60.18 -32.49 28.70
CA GLU A 243 60.35 -33.34 27.49
C GLU A 243 59.01 -33.89 26.99
N ARG A 244 58.16 -34.40 27.88
CA ARG A 244 56.80 -34.87 27.55
C ARG A 244 55.93 -33.75 26.98
N TYR A 245 55.99 -32.55 27.57
CA TYR A 245 55.26 -31.38 27.10
C TYR A 245 55.73 -30.93 25.70
N VAL A 246 57.04 -30.77 25.49
CA VAL A 246 57.63 -30.46 24.18
C VAL A 246 57.26 -31.50 23.14
N LYS A 247 57.36 -32.80 23.45
CA LYS A 247 56.95 -33.88 22.54
C LYS A 247 55.47 -33.79 22.15
N SER A 248 54.58 -33.49 23.10
CA SER A 248 53.14 -33.33 22.79
C SER A 248 52.86 -32.09 21.92
N LEU A 249 53.61 -31.00 22.11
CA LEU A 249 53.56 -29.81 21.24
C LEU A 249 54.04 -30.14 19.82
N ASP A 250 55.14 -30.89 19.69
CA ASP A 250 55.64 -31.36 18.40
C ASP A 250 54.61 -32.24 17.66
N GLU A 251 53.96 -33.17 18.36
CA GLU A 251 52.92 -34.04 17.79
C GLU A 251 51.64 -33.27 17.41
N LEU A 252 51.32 -32.17 18.10
CA LEU A 252 50.25 -31.24 17.71
C LEU A 252 50.67 -30.42 16.48
N ASN A 253 51.84 -29.80 16.51
CA ASN A 253 52.36 -28.93 15.45
C ASN A 253 52.53 -29.67 14.11
N ARG A 254 53.01 -30.92 14.13
CA ARG A 254 53.07 -31.79 12.94
C ARG A 254 51.70 -32.16 12.39
N TYR A 255 50.62 -32.05 13.18
CA TYR A 255 49.25 -32.31 12.75
C TYR A 255 48.49 -31.04 12.33
N ASN A 256 48.97 -29.84 12.69
CA ASN A 256 48.32 -28.56 12.34
C ASN A 256 48.03 -28.41 10.82
N PRO A 257 48.95 -28.72 9.88
CA PRO A 257 48.66 -28.61 8.45
C PRO A 257 47.49 -29.50 8.00
N ARG A 258 47.38 -30.71 8.55
CA ARG A 258 46.27 -31.64 8.23
C ARG A 258 44.96 -31.18 8.85
N TYR A 259 45.00 -30.63 10.07
CA TYR A 259 43.83 -30.02 10.70
C TYR A 259 43.29 -28.84 9.88
N ILE A 260 44.18 -27.98 9.36
CA ILE A 260 43.81 -26.87 8.47
C ILE A 260 43.17 -27.41 7.19
N GLU A 261 43.83 -28.34 6.48
CA GLU A 261 43.32 -28.98 5.26
C GLU A 261 41.93 -29.61 5.45
N ASP A 262 41.74 -30.44 6.48
CA ASP A 262 40.47 -31.11 6.76
C ASP A 262 39.34 -30.13 7.16
N MET A 263 39.66 -28.97 7.75
CA MET A 263 38.69 -27.94 8.13
C MET A 263 38.33 -27.01 6.95
N GLU A 264 39.32 -26.56 6.19
CA GLU A 264 39.12 -25.74 4.98
C GLU A 264 38.28 -26.47 3.95
N GLN A 265 38.49 -27.77 3.76
CA GLN A 265 37.67 -28.57 2.84
C GLN A 265 36.18 -28.61 3.25
N VAL A 266 35.85 -28.61 4.55
CA VAL A 266 34.44 -28.52 4.99
C VAL A 266 33.92 -27.08 4.90
N PHE A 267 34.76 -26.09 5.19
CA PHE A 267 34.42 -24.68 5.08
C PHE A 267 34.08 -24.27 3.63
N GLU A 268 34.90 -24.63 2.65
CA GLU A 268 34.65 -24.29 1.24
C GLU A 268 33.39 -24.98 0.68
N ASN A 269 33.05 -26.18 1.15
CA ASN A 269 31.77 -26.82 0.82
C ASN A 269 30.57 -26.00 1.36
N ALA A 270 30.69 -25.42 2.56
CA ALA A 270 29.70 -24.53 3.14
C ALA A 270 29.70 -23.12 2.49
N GLN A 271 30.83 -22.69 1.91
CA GLN A 271 30.93 -21.46 1.12
C GLN A 271 30.24 -21.62 -0.25
N GLU A 272 30.43 -22.74 -0.96
CA GLU A 272 29.72 -22.98 -2.23
C GLU A 272 28.21 -23.22 -2.04
N ALA A 273 27.79 -23.74 -0.88
CA ALA A 273 26.37 -23.76 -0.50
C ALA A 273 25.80 -22.33 -0.34
N GLU A 274 26.45 -21.48 0.46
CA GLU A 274 26.01 -20.08 0.66
C GLU A 274 26.09 -19.25 -0.62
N LYS A 275 27.12 -19.43 -1.44
CA LYS A 275 27.30 -18.79 -2.76
C LYS A 275 26.17 -19.11 -3.74
N ARG A 276 25.59 -20.31 -3.67
CA ARG A 276 24.36 -20.66 -4.42
C ARG A 276 23.15 -19.89 -3.90
N ARG A 277 22.95 -19.81 -2.57
CA ARG A 277 21.89 -18.99 -1.96
C ARG A 277 22.01 -17.50 -2.33
N LEU A 278 23.21 -16.92 -2.24
CA LEU A 278 23.46 -15.50 -2.55
C LEU A 278 23.20 -15.19 -4.04
N ARG A 279 23.56 -16.09 -4.95
CA ARG A 279 23.23 -15.96 -6.38
C ARG A 279 21.73 -16.05 -6.63
N PHE A 280 21.05 -17.02 -6.03
CA PHE A 280 19.60 -17.17 -6.14
C PHE A 280 18.84 -15.96 -5.58
N PHE A 281 19.25 -15.41 -4.42
CA PHE A 281 18.66 -14.19 -3.88
C PHE A 281 18.85 -12.99 -4.83
N LYS A 282 20.03 -12.83 -5.45
CA LYS A 282 20.26 -11.79 -6.46
C LYS A 282 19.36 -11.97 -7.69
N GLU A 283 19.14 -13.19 -8.15
CA GLU A 283 18.25 -13.52 -9.26
C GLU A 283 16.81 -13.09 -8.94
N VAL A 284 16.27 -13.57 -7.81
CA VAL A 284 14.91 -13.23 -7.34
C VAL A 284 14.73 -11.73 -7.11
N PHE A 285 15.74 -11.01 -6.61
CA PHE A 285 15.66 -9.54 -6.50
C PHE A 285 15.58 -8.82 -7.85
N LEU A 286 16.14 -9.39 -8.93
CA LEU A 286 16.03 -8.84 -10.28
C LEU A 286 14.69 -9.20 -10.93
N ASP A 287 14.18 -10.41 -10.70
CA ASP A 287 12.83 -10.82 -11.12
C ASP A 287 11.77 -9.90 -10.49
N ILE A 288 11.79 -9.77 -9.16
CA ILE A 288 10.90 -8.87 -8.40
C ILE A 288 11.03 -7.42 -8.88
N HIS A 289 12.23 -6.91 -9.14
CA HIS A 289 12.40 -5.58 -9.73
C HIS A 289 11.69 -5.46 -11.08
N SER A 290 11.84 -6.46 -11.96
CA SER A 290 11.18 -6.51 -13.28
C SER A 290 9.64 -6.55 -13.15
N HIS A 291 9.11 -7.28 -12.17
CA HIS A 291 7.68 -7.31 -11.91
C HIS A 291 7.13 -5.99 -11.34
N LEU A 292 7.91 -5.31 -10.48
CA LEU A 292 7.56 -4.03 -9.86
C LEU A 292 7.70 -2.81 -10.78
N ASP A 293 8.61 -2.83 -11.75
CA ASP A 293 8.82 -1.71 -12.67
C ASP A 293 7.69 -1.61 -13.71
N LEU A 294 6.74 -0.70 -13.48
CA LEU A 294 5.70 -0.37 -14.46
C LEU A 294 6.19 0.57 -15.57
N SER A 295 7.33 1.26 -15.40
CA SER A 295 7.78 2.29 -16.34
C SER A 295 8.29 1.72 -17.68
N SER A 296 8.78 0.48 -17.66
CA SER A 296 9.20 -0.30 -18.83
C SER A 296 8.05 -1.04 -19.53
N LYS A 297 6.86 -1.14 -18.92
CA LYS A 297 5.73 -1.91 -19.46
C LYS A 297 4.84 -1.05 -20.37
N ASP A 298 4.54 -1.54 -21.57
CA ASP A 298 3.72 -0.80 -22.54
C ASP A 298 2.25 -0.68 -22.13
N ASN A 299 1.67 -1.66 -21.42
CA ASN A 299 0.29 -1.59 -20.94
C ASN A 299 0.06 -0.38 -20.01
N PHE A 300 1.00 -0.12 -19.09
CA PHE A 300 1.00 1.07 -18.23
C PHE A 300 1.05 2.38 -19.02
N ARG A 301 1.86 2.44 -20.09
CA ARG A 301 1.94 3.61 -20.99
C ARG A 301 0.66 3.82 -21.79
N VAL A 302 -0.01 2.74 -22.18
CA VAL A 302 -1.29 2.75 -22.91
C VAL A 302 -2.40 3.40 -22.08
N VAL A 303 -2.46 3.17 -20.75
CA VAL A 303 -3.45 3.80 -19.85
C VAL A 303 -3.54 5.32 -20.06
N PHE A 304 -2.40 6.02 -19.96
CA PHE A 304 -2.36 7.47 -20.03
C PHE A 304 -2.51 8.00 -21.46
N ARG A 305 -2.04 7.24 -22.47
CA ARG A 305 -2.22 7.57 -23.88
C ARG A 305 -3.71 7.57 -24.26
N ASP A 306 -4.43 6.53 -23.86
CA ASP A 306 -5.82 6.32 -24.28
C ASP A 306 -6.79 7.23 -23.50
N LEU A 307 -6.46 7.54 -22.24
CA LEU A 307 -7.09 8.63 -21.49
C LEU A 307 -6.92 9.97 -22.21
N TYR A 308 -5.69 10.34 -22.59
CA TYR A 308 -5.41 11.60 -23.28
C TYR A 308 -6.15 11.73 -24.63
N GLN A 309 -6.18 10.67 -25.44
CA GLN A 309 -6.95 10.66 -26.69
C GLN A 309 -8.47 10.76 -26.44
N SER A 310 -8.99 10.14 -25.39
CA SER A 310 -10.41 10.23 -25.02
C SER A 310 -10.81 11.64 -24.57
N ILE A 311 -9.89 12.40 -23.96
CA ILE A 311 -10.10 13.80 -23.61
C ILE A 311 -10.03 14.71 -24.85
N LEU A 312 -9.08 14.46 -25.76
CA LEU A 312 -8.95 15.22 -27.02
C LEU A 312 -10.13 15.04 -27.99
N THR A 313 -10.92 13.98 -27.86
CA THR A 313 -12.09 13.70 -28.72
C THR A 313 -13.40 14.29 -28.19
N ALA A 314 -13.37 15.05 -27.09
CA ALA A 314 -14.51 15.86 -26.66
C ALA A 314 -14.73 17.04 -27.62
N SER A 315 -15.97 17.24 -28.06
CA SER A 315 -16.36 18.34 -28.96
C SER A 315 -17.60 19.06 -28.44
N ASP A 316 -17.43 20.34 -28.08
CA ASP A 316 -18.51 21.26 -27.78
C ASP A 316 -19.46 21.44 -28.97
N GLN A 317 -18.96 21.40 -30.21
CA GLN A 317 -19.80 21.53 -31.40
C GLN A 317 -20.67 20.30 -31.64
N GLU A 318 -20.20 19.08 -31.35
CA GLU A 318 -21.05 17.89 -31.42
C GLU A 318 -22.11 17.88 -30.31
N ASP A 319 -21.72 18.17 -29.06
CA ASP A 319 -22.60 18.12 -27.90
C ASP A 319 -23.71 19.20 -27.98
N LEU A 320 -23.36 20.44 -28.35
CA LEU A 320 -24.34 21.52 -28.55
C LEU A 320 -25.26 21.26 -29.75
N LYS A 321 -24.75 20.65 -30.84
CA LYS A 321 -25.55 20.27 -32.01
C LYS A 321 -26.52 19.14 -31.69
N TRP A 322 -26.09 18.16 -30.88
CA TRP A 322 -26.95 17.10 -30.36
C TRP A 322 -28.05 17.69 -29.47
N TRP A 323 -27.71 18.54 -28.51
CA TRP A 323 -28.69 19.17 -27.62
C TRP A 323 -29.70 20.03 -28.39
N ARG A 324 -29.25 20.86 -29.34
CA ARG A 324 -30.12 21.68 -30.20
C ARG A 324 -31.18 20.85 -30.93
N ASN A 325 -30.82 19.66 -31.39
CA ASN A 325 -31.69 18.82 -32.20
C ASN A 325 -32.58 17.88 -31.36
N THR A 326 -32.16 17.54 -30.14
CA THR A 326 -32.90 16.63 -29.23
C THR A 326 -33.80 17.37 -28.24
N HIS A 327 -33.41 18.58 -27.82
CA HIS A 327 -34.08 19.36 -26.76
C HIS A 327 -34.27 20.85 -27.10
N GLY A 328 -34.11 21.25 -28.37
CA GLY A 328 -34.12 22.66 -28.77
C GLY A 328 -34.66 22.93 -30.18
N PRO A 329 -34.34 24.09 -30.80
CA PRO A 329 -34.88 24.52 -32.10
C PRO A 329 -34.49 23.68 -33.34
N GLY A 330 -33.92 22.49 -33.15
CA GLY A 330 -33.75 21.47 -34.20
C GLY A 330 -34.73 20.30 -34.09
N MET A 331 -35.56 20.25 -33.06
CA MET A 331 -36.67 19.30 -32.97
C MET A 331 -37.72 19.60 -34.05
N ASN A 332 -38.36 18.55 -34.58
CA ASN A 332 -39.47 18.70 -35.52
C ASN A 332 -40.69 19.33 -34.82
N MET A 333 -41.21 20.43 -35.36
CA MET A 333 -42.44 21.06 -34.90
C MET A 333 -43.55 20.93 -35.96
N ASN A 334 -44.65 20.30 -35.57
CA ASN A 334 -45.88 20.31 -36.36
C ASN A 334 -46.60 21.64 -36.12
N TRP A 335 -46.21 22.67 -36.86
CA TRP A 335 -46.84 23.98 -36.80
C TRP A 335 -48.33 23.89 -37.15
N PRO A 336 -49.20 24.69 -36.50
CA PRO A 336 -50.62 24.73 -36.86
C PRO A 336 -50.81 25.07 -38.34
N GLN A 337 -51.47 24.18 -39.07
CA GLN A 337 -51.90 24.39 -40.45
C GLN A 337 -53.43 24.44 -40.50
N PHE A 338 -53.99 24.71 -41.68
CA PHE A 338 -55.43 24.60 -41.88
C PHE A 338 -55.86 23.13 -41.81
N GLU A 339 -56.47 22.74 -40.69
CA GLU A 339 -57.18 21.46 -40.57
C GLU A 339 -58.55 21.61 -41.24
N GLU A 340 -58.75 20.93 -42.38
CA GLU A 340 -60.02 20.98 -43.10
C GLU A 340 -61.14 20.33 -42.26
N TRP A 341 -62.30 20.99 -42.19
CA TRP A 341 -63.41 20.52 -41.36
C TRP A 341 -63.95 19.19 -41.90
N SER A 342 -63.63 18.11 -41.19
CA SER A 342 -64.20 16.78 -41.45
C SER A 342 -65.00 16.29 -40.25
N LEU A 343 -65.90 15.34 -40.50
CA LEU A 343 -66.65 14.66 -39.44
C LEU A 343 -65.71 13.90 -38.48
N GLU A 344 -64.56 13.44 -38.95
CA GLU A 344 -63.55 12.75 -38.13
C GLU A 344 -62.71 13.74 -37.32
N ALA A 345 -62.26 14.86 -37.89
CA ALA A 345 -61.55 15.92 -37.16
C ALA A 345 -62.46 16.53 -36.08
N SER A 346 -63.73 16.77 -36.41
CA SER A 346 -64.76 17.18 -35.44
C SER A 346 -64.95 16.14 -34.34
N GLN A 347 -64.94 14.84 -34.66
CA GLN A 347 -64.96 13.77 -33.67
C GLN A 347 -63.66 13.65 -32.87
N MET A 348 -62.49 14.06 -33.39
CA MET A 348 -61.24 14.07 -32.63
C MET A 348 -61.14 15.26 -31.67
N ILE A 349 -61.52 16.47 -32.10
CA ILE A 349 -61.66 17.64 -31.23
C ILE A 349 -62.71 17.34 -30.16
N SER A 350 -63.90 16.89 -30.58
CA SER A 350 -64.96 16.50 -29.67
C SER A 350 -64.60 15.28 -28.81
N ARG A 351 -63.71 14.35 -29.22
CA ARG A 351 -63.15 13.30 -28.33
C ARG A 351 -62.03 13.80 -27.43
N LYS A 352 -61.37 14.91 -27.75
CA LYS A 352 -60.43 15.58 -26.81
C LYS A 352 -61.21 16.23 -25.67
N GLU A 353 -62.44 16.68 -25.95
CA GLU A 353 -63.42 17.15 -24.96
C GLU A 353 -64.34 16.05 -24.39
N ARG A 354 -64.52 14.91 -25.09
CA ARG A 354 -65.38 13.78 -24.66
C ARG A 354 -64.64 12.58 -24.09
N ASN A 355 -63.32 12.49 -24.22
CA ASN A 355 -62.50 11.76 -23.24
C ASN A 355 -62.40 12.52 -21.91
N SER A 356 -62.95 13.75 -21.83
CA SER A 356 -63.29 14.45 -20.58
C SER A 356 -64.82 14.50 -20.30
N ARG A 357 -65.68 13.81 -21.10
CA ARG A 357 -67.10 13.44 -20.84
C ARG A 357 -67.73 12.66 -22.00
N ALA A 358 -67.98 11.36 -21.84
CA ALA A 358 -68.28 10.46 -22.95
C ALA A 358 -69.68 10.60 -23.62
N GLU A 359 -69.85 9.83 -24.70
CA GLU A 359 -71.11 9.38 -25.35
C GLU A 359 -71.77 10.21 -26.49
N ASP A 360 -72.36 9.44 -27.42
CA ASP A 360 -73.41 9.64 -28.45
C ASP A 360 -73.33 10.56 -29.71
N VAL A 361 -73.80 9.95 -30.83
CA VAL A 361 -74.72 10.38 -31.92
C VAL A 361 -74.46 11.73 -32.67
N VAL A 362 -74.24 11.88 -34.01
CA VAL A 362 -74.87 11.37 -35.29
C VAL A 362 -76.02 12.28 -35.80
N THR A 363 -76.09 12.87 -37.02
CA THR A 363 -75.28 12.88 -38.28
C THR A 363 -75.69 14.00 -39.29
N LEU A 364 -74.84 14.29 -40.31
CA LEU A 364 -75.13 14.94 -41.64
C LEU A 364 -75.48 16.47 -41.62
N THR A 365 -75.39 17.29 -42.71
CA THR A 365 -75.31 17.07 -44.19
C THR A 365 -74.56 18.22 -44.94
N ASN A 366 -74.26 18.04 -46.25
CA ASN A 366 -73.46 18.90 -47.16
C ASN A 366 -74.11 20.22 -47.66
N ILE A 367 -73.31 21.12 -48.28
CA ILE A 367 -73.46 21.66 -49.68
C ILE A 367 -72.23 22.52 -50.12
N VAL A 368 -72.02 22.73 -51.43
CA VAL A 368 -70.81 23.26 -52.12
C VAL A 368 -71.31 24.21 -53.28
N SER A 369 -70.61 25.18 -53.92
CA SER A 369 -69.24 25.22 -54.49
C SER A 369 -68.86 26.61 -55.10
N ALA A 370 -67.58 26.79 -55.49
CA ALA A 370 -67.04 27.67 -56.56
C ALA A 370 -67.09 29.23 -56.42
N ALA A 371 -66.27 30.07 -57.10
CA ALA A 371 -64.93 29.96 -57.75
C ALA A 371 -64.42 31.36 -58.23
N GLU A 372 -63.33 31.39 -59.04
CA GLU A 372 -62.81 32.46 -59.94
C GLU A 372 -61.71 33.45 -59.44
N THR A 373 -60.96 34.07 -60.38
CA THR A 373 -59.59 34.64 -60.20
C THR A 373 -59.31 35.95 -61.03
N PRO A 374 -58.07 36.46 -61.32
CA PRO A 374 -57.65 37.83 -60.95
C PRO A 374 -57.67 38.91 -62.09
N PRO A 375 -56.63 39.34 -62.87
CA PRO A 375 -55.16 39.13 -62.90
C PRO A 375 -54.25 40.42 -62.93
N THR A 376 -52.94 40.26 -62.65
CA THR A 376 -51.74 41.01 -63.18
C THR A 376 -51.57 42.55 -63.11
N PHE A 377 -50.38 43.01 -62.68
CA PHE A 377 -49.30 43.49 -63.59
C PHE A 377 -47.90 43.51 -62.92
N ASN A 378 -46.81 43.53 -63.72
CA ASN A 378 -45.40 43.49 -63.29
C ASN A 378 -44.66 44.82 -63.53
N ARG A 379 -43.73 45.23 -62.64
CA ARG A 379 -42.44 45.82 -63.07
C ARG A 379 -41.34 45.76 -61.99
N SER A 380 -40.10 45.59 -62.43
CA SER A 380 -38.88 45.53 -61.62
C SER A 380 -37.95 46.74 -61.84
N VAL A 381 -37.21 47.15 -60.80
CA VAL A 381 -35.92 47.88 -60.86
C VAL A 381 -35.02 47.36 -59.70
N ARG A 382 -33.69 47.58 -59.78
CA ARG A 382 -32.64 47.09 -58.86
C ARG A 382 -31.70 48.24 -58.43
N GLU A 383 -30.68 47.93 -57.60
CA GLU A 383 -29.41 48.69 -57.41
C GLU A 383 -29.48 49.97 -56.51
N TYR A 384 -28.45 50.39 -55.74
CA TYR A 384 -27.08 49.86 -55.48
C TYR A 384 -26.36 50.54 -54.26
N SER A 385 -25.47 49.81 -53.55
CA SER A 385 -24.38 50.26 -52.62
C SER A 385 -24.68 51.09 -51.36
N SER A 386 -23.79 51.23 -50.35
CA SER A 386 -22.46 50.64 -49.99
C SER A 386 -22.21 50.84 -48.46
N ASP A 387 -21.66 49.89 -47.68
CA ASP A 387 -20.22 49.58 -47.43
C ASP A 387 -19.51 50.67 -46.55
N TRP A 388 -18.69 50.46 -45.50
CA TRP A 388 -17.73 49.41 -45.05
C TRP A 388 -17.77 49.25 -43.50
N SER A 389 -17.27 48.23 -42.76
CA SER A 389 -16.06 47.36 -42.77
C SER A 389 -14.74 48.07 -42.31
N ASP A 390 -13.81 47.49 -41.51
CA ASP A 390 -13.74 46.16 -40.83
C ASP A 390 -12.60 46.03 -39.75
N GLU A 391 -12.57 44.90 -39.00
CA GLU A 391 -11.39 44.20 -38.35
C GLU A 391 -10.51 44.92 -37.25
N GLU A 392 -9.70 44.30 -36.35
CA GLU A 392 -9.42 42.90 -35.89
C GLU A 392 -9.00 42.86 -34.37
N SER A 393 -8.40 41.78 -33.83
CA SER A 393 -7.91 41.59 -32.41
C SER A 393 -6.47 40.98 -32.38
N PRO A 394 -5.87 40.26 -31.35
CA PRO A 394 -6.18 40.03 -29.91
C PRO A 394 -4.98 39.94 -28.86
N LYS A 395 -5.30 39.99 -27.53
CA LYS A 395 -4.74 39.22 -26.35
C LYS A 395 -3.36 39.47 -25.62
N LYS A 396 -3.47 39.62 -24.26
CA LYS A 396 -2.55 39.25 -23.10
C LYS A 396 -1.27 40.11 -22.84
N TYR A 397 -0.72 40.33 -21.62
CA TYR A 397 -0.47 39.46 -20.42
C TYR A 397 -0.19 40.20 -19.05
N ILE A 398 -0.39 39.47 -17.91
CA ILE A 398 0.38 39.45 -16.60
C ILE A 398 0.16 40.50 -15.45
N ASN A 399 0.39 40.01 -14.20
CA ASN A 399 0.07 40.55 -12.85
C ASN A 399 1.11 41.49 -12.18
N THR A 400 0.71 42.14 -11.07
CA THR A 400 1.51 42.33 -9.82
C THR A 400 0.61 42.24 -8.55
N ASN A 401 1.18 42.19 -7.32
CA ASN A 401 0.51 41.85 -6.05
C ASN A 401 0.26 43.06 -5.09
N GLY A 402 -0.66 42.96 -4.11
CA GLY A 402 -0.63 43.85 -2.90
C GLY A 402 -1.86 43.94 -1.95
N LEU A 403 -1.91 43.07 -0.92
CA LEU A 403 -2.48 43.16 0.47
C LEU A 403 -3.82 43.86 0.87
N HIS A 404 -4.53 43.17 1.81
CA HIS A 404 -5.44 43.59 2.92
C HIS A 404 -6.95 43.92 2.73
N GLY A 405 -7.74 43.55 3.76
CA GLY A 405 -9.21 43.55 3.88
C GLY A 405 -9.77 42.10 3.78
N GLU A 406 -10.48 41.46 4.73
CA GLU A 406 -11.38 41.89 5.84
C GLU A 406 -12.51 42.83 5.35
N GLU A 407 -13.82 42.53 5.43
CA GLU A 407 -14.61 41.34 5.85
C GLU A 407 -15.30 40.70 4.60
N ASP A 408 -16.27 39.76 4.58
CA ASP A 408 -17.08 38.98 5.55
C ASP A 408 -17.39 37.60 4.92
N LYS A 409 -17.63 36.56 5.73
CA LYS A 409 -18.40 35.36 5.35
C LYS A 409 -19.14 34.77 6.56
N LYS A 410 -20.47 34.84 6.53
CA LYS A 410 -21.33 34.01 7.38
C LYS A 410 -21.38 32.59 6.86
N ASP A 411 -20.80 31.67 7.61
CA ASP A 411 -21.06 30.24 7.42
C ASP A 411 -22.49 29.91 7.89
N GLU A 412 -23.29 29.28 7.04
CA GLU A 412 -24.60 28.76 7.42
C GLU A 412 -24.42 27.46 8.21
N GLU A 413 -24.82 27.47 9.49
CA GLU A 413 -24.74 26.29 10.36
C GLU A 413 -25.58 25.13 9.80
N LYS A 414 -24.89 24.14 9.23
CA LYS A 414 -25.45 22.79 9.12
C LYS A 414 -25.12 22.04 10.40
N GLU A 415 -26.16 21.57 11.07
CA GLU A 415 -26.02 20.59 12.16
C GLU A 415 -25.47 19.28 11.58
N GLU A 416 -24.14 19.14 11.54
CA GLU A 416 -23.52 17.83 11.34
C GLU A 416 -23.88 16.95 12.54
N VAL A 417 -24.45 15.77 12.27
CA VAL A 417 -24.88 14.80 13.28
C VAL A 417 -23.66 14.11 13.88
N GLY A 418 -22.94 14.86 14.72
CA GLY A 418 -21.72 14.41 15.36
C GLY A 418 -21.98 13.28 16.36
N GLN A 419 -21.14 12.26 16.30
CA GLN A 419 -21.26 11.08 17.16
C GLN A 419 -20.81 11.41 18.57
N SER A 420 -21.64 11.17 19.58
CA SER A 420 -21.25 11.39 20.97
C SER A 420 -20.23 10.34 21.41
N VAL A 421 -19.11 10.79 22.00
CA VAL A 421 -18.03 9.93 22.49
C VAL A 421 -17.63 10.35 23.92
N LYS A 422 -17.18 9.39 24.71
CA LYS A 422 -16.86 9.55 26.12
C LYS A 422 -15.39 9.34 26.37
N ALA A 423 -14.76 10.24 27.10
CA ALA A 423 -13.36 10.11 27.50
C ALA A 423 -13.15 8.88 28.43
N LEU A 424 -12.24 7.99 28.04
CA LEU A 424 -11.79 6.85 28.86
C LEU A 424 -10.72 7.26 29.88
N TYR A 425 -9.94 8.30 29.55
CA TYR A 425 -8.80 8.77 30.35
C TYR A 425 -8.78 10.30 30.40
N ASP A 426 -8.08 10.85 31.40
CA ASP A 426 -7.72 12.27 31.42
C ASP A 426 -6.80 12.60 30.24
N TYR A 427 -7.09 13.70 29.56
CA TYR A 427 -6.25 14.25 28.51
C TYR A 427 -5.96 15.73 28.72
N THR A 428 -4.78 16.19 28.31
CA THR A 428 -4.37 17.58 28.42
C THR A 428 -3.56 17.93 27.19
N GLY A 429 -4.11 18.84 26.40
CA GLY A 429 -3.56 19.26 25.12
C GLY A 429 -2.16 19.86 25.28
N GLN A 430 -1.26 19.49 24.39
CA GLN A 430 0.12 19.96 24.33
C GLN A 430 0.30 21.10 23.33
N GLU A 431 -0.37 21.02 22.17
CA GLU A 431 -0.44 22.09 21.17
C GLU A 431 -1.76 22.88 21.23
N ALA A 432 -1.80 24.04 20.55
CA ALA A 432 -2.84 25.06 20.75
C ALA A 432 -4.21 24.73 20.11
N ASP A 433 -4.25 23.72 19.25
CA ASP A 433 -5.43 23.16 18.60
C ASP A 433 -5.90 21.83 19.23
N GLU A 434 -5.20 21.32 20.25
CA GLU A 434 -5.62 20.15 21.02
C GLU A 434 -6.67 20.48 22.10
N LEU A 435 -7.58 19.55 22.36
CA LEU A 435 -8.54 19.62 23.47
C LEU A 435 -7.92 19.19 24.80
N SER A 436 -8.53 19.60 25.92
CA SER A 436 -8.24 19.08 27.26
C SER A 436 -9.54 18.68 27.93
N PHE A 437 -9.59 17.48 28.51
CA PHE A 437 -10.82 16.89 29.05
C PHE A 437 -10.51 15.84 30.14
N LYS A 438 -11.51 15.45 30.93
CA LYS A 438 -11.38 14.49 32.03
C LYS A 438 -12.01 13.14 31.73
N ALA A 439 -11.49 12.09 32.37
CA ALA A 439 -12.06 10.74 32.26
C ALA A 439 -13.55 10.76 32.66
N GLY A 440 -14.41 10.26 31.77
CA GLY A 440 -15.87 10.26 31.90
C GLY A 440 -16.57 11.49 31.31
N GLU A 441 -15.85 12.51 30.83
CA GLU A 441 -16.42 13.66 30.12
C GLU A 441 -16.91 13.28 28.72
N GLU A 442 -18.00 13.90 28.26
CA GLU A 442 -18.61 13.64 26.95
C GLU A 442 -18.28 14.77 25.97
N LEU A 443 -17.99 14.39 24.72
CA LEU A 443 -17.66 15.30 23.63
C LEU A 443 -18.23 14.78 22.30
N MET A 444 -18.45 15.69 21.36
CA MET A 444 -19.00 15.37 20.05
C MET A 444 -17.87 15.17 19.04
N LYS A 445 -17.78 13.99 18.42
CA LYS A 445 -16.88 13.73 17.28
C LYS A 445 -17.45 14.41 16.03
N ILE A 446 -16.65 15.27 15.40
CA ILE A 446 -17.03 16.09 14.22
C ILE A 446 -16.07 15.89 13.02
N GLY A 447 -15.20 14.90 13.08
CA GLY A 447 -14.32 14.51 11.98
C GLY A 447 -13.90 13.05 12.11
N GLU A 448 -13.48 12.42 11.01
CA GLU A 448 -12.90 11.08 11.04
C GLU A 448 -11.50 11.07 11.68
N GLU A 449 -10.92 9.89 11.82
CA GLU A 449 -9.57 9.68 12.34
C GLU A 449 -8.54 9.90 11.21
N ASP A 450 -7.49 10.69 11.47
CA ASP A 450 -6.42 10.96 10.52
C ASP A 450 -5.35 9.84 10.47
N GLU A 451 -4.38 9.96 9.58
CA GLU A 451 -3.29 8.97 9.43
C GLU A 451 -2.36 8.85 10.65
N GLN A 452 -2.52 9.74 11.65
CA GLN A 452 -1.73 9.80 12.88
C GLN A 452 -2.54 9.39 14.13
N GLY A 453 -3.83 9.06 13.98
CA GLY A 453 -4.71 8.61 15.07
C GLY A 453 -5.47 9.72 15.79
N TRP A 454 -5.57 10.93 15.21
CA TRP A 454 -6.30 12.05 15.79
C TRP A 454 -7.70 12.19 15.20
N CYS A 455 -8.68 12.49 16.04
CA CYS A 455 -10.03 12.88 15.64
C CYS A 455 -10.26 14.36 15.95
N LYS A 456 -11.10 15.03 15.16
CA LYS A 456 -11.60 16.38 15.47
C LYS A 456 -12.87 16.29 16.33
N GLY A 457 -12.90 17.02 17.44
CA GLY A 457 -14.00 17.01 18.40
C GLY A 457 -14.47 18.40 18.82
N ARG A 458 -15.62 18.43 19.50
CA ARG A 458 -16.18 19.60 20.20
C ARG A 458 -16.55 19.22 21.62
N LEU A 459 -16.02 19.94 22.61
CA LEU A 459 -16.41 19.80 24.02
C LEU A 459 -17.79 20.44 24.29
N MET A 460 -18.45 20.03 25.37
CA MET A 460 -19.70 20.66 25.84
C MET A 460 -19.55 22.16 26.21
N SER A 461 -18.32 22.65 26.38
CA SER A 461 -17.99 24.07 26.49
C SER A 461 -18.06 24.86 25.17
N GLY A 462 -18.28 24.17 24.04
CA GLY A 462 -18.27 24.73 22.69
C GLY A 462 -16.90 24.74 22.01
N GLN A 463 -15.80 24.54 22.76
CA GLN A 463 -14.43 24.50 22.22
C GLN A 463 -14.26 23.35 21.22
N VAL A 464 -13.64 23.64 20.08
CA VAL A 464 -13.32 22.69 19.00
C VAL A 464 -11.80 22.49 18.93
N GLY A 465 -11.36 21.25 18.71
CA GLY A 465 -9.94 20.90 18.60
C GLY A 465 -9.71 19.43 18.26
N LEU A 466 -8.44 19.02 18.27
CA LEU A 466 -7.99 17.64 18.06
C LEU A 466 -7.96 16.86 19.38
N TYR A 467 -8.19 15.55 19.30
CA TYR A 467 -7.98 14.61 20.40
C TYR A 467 -7.54 13.24 19.86
N PRO A 468 -6.71 12.47 20.60
CA PRO A 468 -6.31 11.13 20.18
C PRO A 468 -7.48 10.14 20.23
N ALA A 469 -7.75 9.45 19.13
CA ALA A 469 -8.96 8.65 18.94
C ALA A 469 -9.10 7.49 19.95
N ASN A 470 -7.98 6.96 20.44
CA ASN A 470 -7.93 5.88 21.43
C ASN A 470 -8.15 6.33 22.89
N TYR A 471 -8.37 7.63 23.15
CA TYR A 471 -8.72 8.14 24.47
C TYR A 471 -10.24 8.21 24.72
N VAL A 472 -11.07 7.82 23.75
CA VAL A 472 -12.54 7.86 23.86
C VAL A 472 -13.22 6.54 23.46
N GLU A 473 -14.43 6.32 23.96
CA GLU A 473 -15.36 5.28 23.48
C GLU A 473 -16.60 5.92 22.83
N VAL A 474 -17.20 5.26 21.84
CA VAL A 474 -18.47 5.73 21.23
C VAL A 474 -19.63 5.44 22.17
N ILE A 475 -20.43 6.46 22.48
CA ILE A 475 -21.69 6.28 23.21
C ILE A 475 -22.73 5.78 22.20
N VAL A 476 -23.01 4.47 22.25
CA VAL A 476 -24.13 3.87 21.51
C VAL A 476 -25.38 3.98 22.36
N SER A 477 -26.32 4.83 21.92
CA SER A 477 -27.64 5.05 22.54
C SER A 477 -28.70 4.04 22.09
#